data_AF-A0A9X6KKD1-F1
#
_entry.id   AF-A0A9X6KKD1-F1
#
_cell.length_a   1.000
_cell.length_b   1.000
_cell.length_c   1.000
_cell.angle_alpha   90.00
_cell.angle_beta   90.00
_cell.angle_gamma   90.00
#
_symmetry.space_group_name_H-M   'P 1'
#
loop_
_entity.id
_entity.type
_entity.pdbx_description
1 polymer ?
#
loop_
_entity_poly.entity_id
_entity_poly.type
_entity_poly.pdbx_seq_one_letter_code
_entity_poly.pdbx_strand_id
1 'polypeptide(L)' 'MNHLLKCSFNQKIPIELIYLKSSGDFSQRTVIVRKIYEDRVLVYCMQKQQVRMLKLANILSVDKVRNTYQYA' A
#
# COMPACT_ATOMS: atom_id res chain seq x y z
N MET A 1 -5.49 3.37 -9.25
CA MET A 1 -5.53 3.07 -7.81
C MET A 1 -6.35 1.83 -7.46
N ASN A 2 -7.68 1.85 -7.65
CA ASN A 2 -8.59 0.82 -7.12
C ASN A 2 -8.33 -0.60 -7.62
N HIS A 3 -7.90 -0.77 -8.88
CA HIS A 3 -7.60 -2.09 -9.42
C HIS A 3 -6.45 -2.78 -8.68
N LEU A 4 -5.34 -2.08 -8.39
CA LEU A 4 -4.19 -2.67 -7.70
C LEU A 4 -4.50 -3.03 -6.25
N LEU A 5 -5.28 -2.20 -5.54
CA LEU A 5 -5.76 -2.52 -4.20
C LEU A 5 -6.63 -3.79 -4.20
N LYS A 6 -7.54 -3.93 -5.17
CA LYS A 6 -8.37 -5.13 -5.36
C LYS A 6 -7.53 -6.36 -5.73
N CYS A 7 -6.55 -6.22 -6.63
CA CYS A 7 -5.64 -7.31 -6.99
C CYS A 7 -4.83 -7.79 -5.78
N SER A 8 -4.24 -6.86 -5.01
CA SER A 8 -3.57 -7.20 -3.75
C SER A 8 -4.51 -7.90 -2.77
N PHE A 9 -5.75 -7.42 -2.63
CA PHE A 9 -6.73 -8.04 -1.75
C PHE A 9 -7.08 -9.47 -2.17
N ASN A 10 -7.33 -9.69 -3.46
CA ASN A 10 -7.77 -10.98 -4.00
C ASN A 10 -6.62 -12.00 -4.02
N GLN A 11 -5.44 -11.60 -4.50
CA GLN A 11 -4.31 -12.50 -4.75
C GLN A 11 -3.29 -12.52 -3.61
N LYS A 12 -3.45 -11.68 -2.58
CA LYS A 12 -2.50 -11.50 -1.47
C LYS A 12 -1.10 -11.08 -1.91
N ILE A 13 -0.99 -10.44 -3.08
CA ILE A 13 0.27 -9.92 -3.60
C ILE A 13 0.64 -8.58 -2.93
N PRO A 14 1.93 -8.33 -2.67
CA PRO A 14 2.37 -7.05 -2.17
C PRO A 14 2.26 -5.97 -3.25
N ILE A 15 1.97 -4.76 -2.82
CA ILE A 15 1.95 -3.53 -3.62
C ILE A 15 2.73 -2.45 -2.89
N GLU A 16 3.25 -1.48 -3.65
CA GLU A 16 3.86 -0.29 -3.09
C GLU A 16 2.92 0.89 -3.15
N LEU A 17 2.98 1.75 -2.15
CA LEU A 17 2.19 2.97 -2.10
C LEU A 17 2.96 4.12 -1.48
N ILE A 18 2.60 5.35 -1.88
CA ILE A 18 3.02 6.58 -1.22
C ILE A 18 1.87 7.02 -0.30
N TYR A 19 2.14 7.08 1.00
CA TYR A 19 1.16 7.46 2.02
C TYR A 19 1.49 8.79 2.69
N LEU A 20 0.57 9.74 2.61
CA LEU A 20 0.61 11.02 3.31
C LEU A 20 0.21 10.85 4.78
N LYS A 21 1.14 11.14 5.69
CA LYS A 21 0.86 11.14 7.13
C LYS A 21 0.14 12.42 7.53
N SER A 22 -0.50 12.41 8.69
CA SER A 22 -1.12 13.60 9.28
C SER A 22 -0.11 14.72 9.59
N SER A 23 1.17 14.42 9.72
CA SER A 23 2.24 15.43 9.89
C SER A 23 2.54 16.23 8.63
N GLY A 24 2.02 15.82 7.46
CA GLY A 24 2.35 16.40 6.16
C GLY A 24 3.47 15.65 5.42
N ASP A 25 4.23 14.79 6.11
CA ASP A 25 5.26 13.97 5.45
C ASP A 25 4.65 12.76 4.74
N PHE A 26 5.29 12.32 3.66
CA PHE A 26 4.92 11.08 2.99
C PHE A 26 5.86 9.92 3.36
N SER A 27 5.43 8.70 3.06
CA SER A 27 6.22 7.49 3.23
C SER A 27 5.91 6.50 2.12
N GLN A 28 6.94 5.90 1.54
CA GLN A 28 6.78 4.73 0.66
C GLN A 28 6.61 3.48 1.53
N ARG A 29 5.60 2.68 1.20
CA ARG A 29 5.23 1.48 1.98
C ARG A 29 4.94 0.33 1.05
N THR A 30 5.38 -0.85 1.45
CA THR A 30 5.08 -2.11 0.80
C THR A 30 4.07 -2.82 1.67
N VAL A 31 2.90 -3.11 1.11
CA VAL A 31 1.75 -3.57 1.88
C VAL A 31 1.02 -4.71 1.18
N ILE A 32 0.34 -5.54 1.97
CA ILE A 32 -0.60 -6.55 1.47
C ILE A 32 -1.99 -6.17 1.95
N VAL A 33 -2.94 -6.01 1.03
CA VAL A 33 -4.31 -5.62 1.38
C VAL A 33 -5.04 -6.80 2.02
N ARG A 34 -5.60 -6.55 3.21
CA ARG A 34 -6.37 -7.53 4.01
C ARG A 34 -7.87 -7.31 3.93
N LYS A 35 -8.34 -6.07 3.80
CA LYS A 35 -9.76 -5.72 3.62
C LYS A 35 -9.89 -4.32 3.03
N ILE A 36 -10.90 -4.10 2.19
CA ILE A 36 -11.22 -2.81 1.58
C ILE A 36 -12.56 -2.35 2.13
N TYR A 37 -12.62 -1.10 2.58
CA TYR A 37 -13.84 -0.39 2.97
C TYR A 37 -14.04 0.79 2.01
N GLU A 38 -15.09 1.57 2.23
CA GLU A 38 -15.43 2.72 1.39
C GLU A 38 -14.37 3.84 1.45
N ASP A 39 -13.88 4.17 2.65
CA ASP A 39 -12.97 5.30 2.91
C ASP A 39 -11.56 4.89 3.31
N ARG A 40 -11.36 3.59 3.61
CA ARG A 40 -10.14 3.07 4.22
C ARG A 40 -9.80 1.66 3.75
N VAL A 41 -8.54 1.29 3.94
CA VAL A 41 -8.02 -0.04 3.58
C VAL A 41 -7.21 -0.62 4.73
N LEU A 42 -7.53 -1.86 5.10
CA LEU A 42 -6.78 -2.63 6.10
C LEU A 42 -5.64 -3.33 5.39
N VAL A 43 -4.43 -3.06 5.83
CA VAL A 43 -3.23 -3.61 5.20
C VAL A 43 -2.30 -4.22 6.23
N TYR A 44 -1.54 -5.23 5.82
CA TYR A 44 -0.33 -5.61 6.53
C TYR A 44 0.84 -4.82 5.94
N CYS A 45 1.46 -3.96 6.76
CA CYS A 45 2.63 -3.17 6.36
C CYS A 45 3.90 -3.98 6.59
N MET A 46 4.61 -4.31 5.51
CA MET A 46 5.74 -5.24 5.55
C MET A 46 6.96 -4.65 6.28
N GLN A 47 7.30 -3.38 6.02
CA GLN A 47 8.42 -2.69 6.69
C GLN A 47 8.26 -2.64 8.20
N LYS A 48 7.02 -2.63 8.69
CA LYS A 48 6.68 -2.46 10.11
C LYS A 48 6.11 -3.73 10.73
N GLN A 49 6.01 -4.80 9.95
CA GLN A 49 5.47 -6.12 10.31
C GLN A 49 4.16 -6.08 11.10
N GLN A 50 3.24 -5.18 10.73
CA GLN A 50 2.02 -4.95 11.52
C GLN A 50 0.82 -4.58 10.65
N VAL A 51 -0.37 -4.86 11.17
CA VAL A 51 -1.64 -4.50 10.53
C VAL A 51 -1.96 -3.04 10.82
N ARG A 52 -2.31 -2.28 9.78
CA ARG A 52 -2.66 -0.85 9.87
C ARG A 52 -3.86 -0.51 9.02
N MET A 53 -4.63 0.46 9.50
CA MET A 53 -5.70 1.11 8.76
C MET A 53 -5.16 2.34 8.05
N LEU A 54 -5.32 2.41 6.72
CA LEU A 54 -4.93 3.56 5.91
C LEU A 54 -6.17 4.22 5.32
N LYS A 55 -6.25 5.56 5.35
CA LYS A 55 -7.30 6.31 4.65
C LYS A 55 -6.98 6.33 3.16
N LEU A 56 -7.97 6.06 2.32
CA LEU A 56 -7.80 6.10 0.86
C LEU A 56 -7.41 7.51 0.39
N ALA A 57 -7.98 8.55 1.00
CA ALA A 57 -7.65 9.95 0.72
C ALA A 57 -6.18 10.33 0.98
N ASN A 58 -5.47 9.53 1.78
CA ASN A 58 -4.06 9.75 2.12
C ASN A 58 -3.11 8.89 1.27
N ILE A 59 -3.63 8.05 0.37
CA ILE A 59 -2.82 7.26 -0.57
C ILE A 59 -2.62 8.11 -1.82
N LEU A 60 -1.39 8.61 -2.00
CA LEU A 60 -1.03 9.49 -3.11
C LEU A 60 -0.71 8.72 -4.39
N SER A 61 -0.22 7.49 -4.26
CA SER A 61 0.10 6.59 -5.38
C SER A 61 0.08 5.13 -4.95
N VAL A 62 -0.20 4.23 -5.89
CA VAL A 62 -0.11 2.76 -5.73
C VAL A 62 0.49 2.16 -7.01
N ASP A 63 1.46 1.28 -6.85
CA ASP A 63 2.11 0.54 -7.95
C ASP A 63 2.42 -0.91 -7.53
N LYS A 64 2.83 -1.74 -8.48
CA LYS A 64 3.41 -3.06 -8.20
C LYS A 64 4.76 -2.89 -7.53
N VAL A 65 5.16 -3.85 -6.69
CA VAL A 65 6.53 -3.88 -6.15
C VAL A 65 7.51 -3.95 -7.31
N ARG A 66 8.44 -2.99 -7.36
CA ARG A 66 9.51 -3.01 -8.36
C ARG A 66 10.54 -4.04 -7.93
N ASN A 67 10.82 -5.02 -8.79
CA ASN A 67 12.08 -5.73 -8.71
C ASN A 67 13.18 -4.75 -9.11
N THR A 68 14.18 -4.57 -8.26
CA THR A 68 15.34 -3.73 -8.57
C THR A 68 15.92 -4.23 -9.88
N TYR A 69 15.90 -3.40 -10.93
CA TYR A 69 16.77 -3.61 -12.07
C TYR A 69 18.19 -3.42 -11.53
N GLN A 70 18.86 -4.54 -11.27
CA GLN A 70 20.31 -4.56 -11.10
C GLN A 70 20.86 -4.17 -12.47
N TYR A 71 21.14 -2.89 -12.69
CA TYR A 71 22.03 -2.51 -13.78
C TYR A 71 23.40 -3.03 -13.38
N ALA A 72 23.74 -4.20 -13.95
CA ALA A 72 25.07 -4.79 -13.89
C ALA A 72 26.06 -3.94 -14.69
#